data_AF-A0A5S4GW68-F1
#
_entry.id   AF-A0A5S4GW68-F1
#
_cell.length_a   1.000
_cell.length_b   1.000
_cell.length_c   1.000
_cell.angle_alpha   90.00
_cell.angle_beta   90.00
_cell.angle_gamma   90.00
#
_symmetry.space_group_name_H-M   'P 1'
#
loop_
_entity.id
_entity.type
_entity.pdbx_description
1 polymer ?
#
loop_
_entity_poly.entity_id
_entity_poly.type
_entity_poly.pdbx_seq_one_letter_code
_entity_poly.pdbx_strand_id
1 'polypeptide(L)'
;MIEQSLRTPECFAELFDRHAAVLHRYAVRRLGPEHAEDVVAETFTRALEQRHRYEMSRSQALPWLFGIVTNVIGSHRRAEVRGYRALVRIGEDPAAVAFNEQVVVRAPRPPAWPTAS
;
A
#
# COMPACT_ATOMS: atom_id res chain seq x y z
N MET A 1 -30.27 -1.91 -9.29
CA MET A 1 -29.61 -0.87 -8.45
C MET A 1 -28.08 -1.08 -8.38
N ILE A 2 -27.42 -1.24 -9.54
CA ILE A 2 -25.97 -1.07 -9.78
C ILE A 2 -25.70 0.32 -10.42
N GLU A 3 -26.80 0.97 -10.82
CA GLU A 3 -26.92 2.16 -11.67
C GLU A 3 -26.37 3.46 -11.06
N GLN A 4 -26.27 3.55 -9.72
CA GLN A 4 -25.62 4.69 -9.06
C GLN A 4 -24.08 4.60 -9.08
N SER A 5 -23.50 3.45 -9.42
CA SER A 5 -22.03 3.27 -9.48
C SER A 5 -21.37 4.06 -10.62
N LEU A 6 -22.14 4.44 -11.63
CA LEU A 6 -21.71 5.12 -12.86
C LEU A 6 -21.70 6.64 -12.80
N ARG A 7 -21.88 7.28 -11.63
CA ARG A 7 -22.08 8.74 -11.61
C ARG A 7 -20.84 9.61 -11.82
N THR A 8 -19.62 9.05 -11.83
CA THR A 8 -18.42 9.80 -12.33
C THR A 8 -17.20 8.92 -12.67
N PRO A 9 -17.27 7.96 -13.60
CA PRO A 9 -16.10 7.24 -14.11
C PRO A 9 -14.99 8.18 -14.60
N GLU A 10 -15.37 9.32 -15.19
CA GLU A 10 -14.45 10.27 -15.81
C GLU A 10 -13.56 10.98 -14.78
N CYS A 11 -14.11 11.33 -13.61
CA CYS A 11 -13.33 11.94 -12.52
C CYS A 11 -12.31 10.97 -11.93
N PHE A 12 -12.60 9.66 -11.92
CA PHE A 12 -11.67 8.65 -11.40
C PHE A 12 -10.56 8.36 -12.41
N ALA A 13 -10.88 8.31 -13.71
CA ALA A 13 -9.87 8.20 -14.77
C ALA A 13 -8.87 9.37 -14.73
N GLU A 14 -9.35 10.60 -14.56
CA GLU A 14 -8.47 11.78 -14.41
C GLU A 14 -7.54 11.68 -13.18
N LEU A 15 -8.04 11.09 -12.09
CA LEU A 15 -7.30 10.86 -10.85
C LEU A 15 -6.22 9.77 -11.05
N PHE A 16 -6.54 8.72 -11.80
CA PHE A 16 -5.59 7.71 -12.24
C PHE A 16 -4.48 8.33 -13.08
N ASP A 17 -4.83 9.00 -14.18
CA ASP A 17 -3.86 9.60 -15.11
C ASP A 17 -2.91 10.58 -14.40
N ARG A 18 -3.44 11.36 -13.46
CA ARG A 18 -2.64 12.33 -12.70
C ARG A 18 -1.71 11.69 -11.67
N HIS A 19 -2.10 10.58 -11.04
CA HIS A 19 -1.42 10.08 -9.83
C HIS A 19 -0.77 8.69 -9.96
N ALA A 20 -1.12 7.89 -10.97
CA ALA A 20 -0.56 6.56 -11.16
C ALA A 20 0.98 6.59 -11.25
N ALA A 21 1.55 7.53 -12.01
CA ALA A 21 2.99 7.63 -12.20
C ALA A 21 3.75 7.95 -10.89
N VAL A 22 3.20 8.79 -10.00
CA VAL A 22 3.86 9.14 -8.73
C VAL A 22 3.74 8.00 -7.72
N LEU A 23 2.60 7.31 -7.68
CA LEU A 23 2.40 6.13 -6.83
C LEU A 23 3.28 4.97 -7.30
N HIS A 24 3.40 4.77 -8.62
CA HIS A 24 4.29 3.77 -9.20
C HIS A 24 5.74 4.02 -8.79
N ARG A 25 6.27 5.23 -9.00
CA ARG A 25 7.64 5.59 -8.56
C ARG A 25 7.84 5.38 -7.06
N TYR A 26 6.83 5.66 -6.25
CA TYR A 26 6.89 5.41 -4.81
C TYR A 26 6.95 3.91 -4.48
N ALA A 27 6.11 3.09 -5.14
CA ALA A 27 6.09 1.65 -4.97
C ALA A 27 7.40 0.99 -5.42
N VAL A 28 7.93 1.36 -6.60
CA VAL A 28 9.24 0.89 -7.11
C VAL A 28 10.34 1.11 -6.07
N ARG A 29 10.38 2.29 -5.44
CA ARG A 29 11.39 2.60 -4.41
C ARG A 29 11.26 1.77 -3.13
N ARG A 30 10.10 1.16 -2.87
CA ARG A 30 9.79 0.48 -1.61
C ARG A 30 9.74 -1.05 -1.74
N LEU A 31 9.41 -1.57 -2.91
CA LEU A 31 9.20 -2.99 -3.17
C LEU A 31 9.87 -3.49 -4.45
N GLY A 32 10.53 -2.62 -5.23
CA GLY A 32 11.03 -3.00 -6.56
C GLY A 32 9.98 -2.85 -7.66
N PRO A 33 10.41 -2.82 -8.93
CA PRO A 33 9.53 -2.70 -10.10
C PRO A 33 8.55 -3.88 -10.25
N GLU A 34 8.95 -5.08 -9.84
CA GLU A 34 8.17 -6.31 -9.96
C GLU A 34 6.82 -6.28 -9.22
N HIS A 35 6.71 -5.48 -8.15
CA HIS A 35 5.50 -5.38 -7.34
C HIS A 35 4.81 -4.03 -7.48
N ALA A 36 5.41 -3.08 -8.20
CA ALA A 36 4.93 -1.71 -8.25
C ALA A 36 3.59 -1.60 -8.99
N GLU A 37 3.42 -2.32 -10.09
CA GLU A 37 2.19 -2.31 -10.89
C GLU A 37 1.00 -2.84 -10.10
N ASP A 38 1.15 -4.01 -9.46
CA ASP A 38 0.12 -4.64 -8.63
C ASP A 38 -0.30 -3.74 -7.47
N VAL A 39 0.67 -3.13 -6.79
CA VAL A 39 0.40 -2.21 -5.68
C VAL A 39 -0.37 -0.98 -6.14
N VAL A 40 -0.04 -0.44 -7.32
CA VAL A 40 -0.76 0.70 -7.89
C VAL A 40 -2.18 0.29 -8.25
N ALA A 41 -2.37 -0.84 -8.94
CA ALA A 41 -3.68 -1.36 -9.30
C ALA A 41 -4.56 -1.55 -8.05
N GLU A 42 -4.06 -2.24 -7.03
CA GLU A 42 -4.79 -2.51 -5.79
C GLU A 42 -5.12 -1.21 -5.02
N THR A 43 -4.22 -0.22 -5.07
CA THR A 43 -4.47 1.11 -4.48
C THR A 43 -5.68 1.77 -5.12
N PHE A 44 -5.74 1.80 -6.46
CA PHE A 44 -6.87 2.39 -7.17
C PHE A 44 -8.16 1.59 -7.01
N THR A 45 -8.11 0.26 -6.96
CA THR A 45 -9.28 -0.56 -6.61
C THR A 45 -9.85 -0.18 -5.25
N ARG A 46 -9.00 -0.06 -4.22
CA ARG A 46 -9.44 0.36 -2.87
C ARG A 46 -9.94 1.80 -2.83
N ALA A 47 -9.31 2.69 -3.58
CA ALA A 47 -9.77 4.08 -3.70
C ALA A 47 -11.17 4.13 -4.33
N LEU A 48 -11.41 3.35 -5.38
CA LEU A 48 -12.72 3.25 -6.01
C LEU A 48 -13.79 2.77 -5.03
N GLU A 49 -13.51 1.73 -4.22
CA GLU A 49 -14.43 1.21 -3.21
C GLU A 49 -14.75 2.25 -2.12
N GLN A 50 -13.75 3.00 -1.67
CA GLN A 50 -13.86 3.93 -0.54
C GLN A 50 -14.28 5.35 -0.94
N ARG A 51 -14.38 5.66 -2.24
CA ARG A 51 -14.66 7.00 -2.79
C ARG A 51 -15.87 7.70 -2.17
N HIS A 52 -16.90 6.94 -1.80
CA HIS A 52 -18.14 7.46 -1.21
C HIS A 52 -17.96 8.06 0.20
N ARG A 53 -16.90 7.66 0.91
CA ARG A 53 -16.58 8.18 2.26
C ARG A 53 -15.74 9.45 2.22
N TYR A 54 -15.24 9.80 1.04
CA TYR A 54 -14.26 10.85 0.86
C TYR A 54 -14.77 11.72 -0.28
N GLU A 55 -15.76 12.57 0.02
CA GLU A 55 -16.17 13.68 -0.86
C GLU A 55 -14.97 14.62 -1.03
N MET A 56 -14.18 14.35 -2.05
CA MET A 56 -12.89 15.00 -2.25
C MET A 56 -13.02 16.26 -3.07
N SER A 57 -12.55 17.37 -2.50
CA SER A 57 -11.93 18.39 -3.35
C SER A 57 -10.68 17.79 -4.02
N ARG A 58 -10.45 18.12 -5.30
CA ARG A 58 -9.31 17.58 -6.09
C ARG A 58 -7.94 17.76 -5.40
N SER A 59 -7.79 18.75 -4.51
CA SER A 59 -6.53 19.04 -3.81
C SER A 59 -6.18 18.05 -2.69
N GLN A 60 -7.14 17.27 -2.18
CA GLN A 60 -6.90 16.31 -1.09
C GLN A 60 -6.66 14.87 -1.58
N ALA A 61 -6.66 14.65 -2.90
CA ALA A 61 -6.52 13.32 -3.52
C ALA A 61 -5.20 12.62 -3.23
N LEU A 62 -4.11 13.33 -3.48
CA LEU A 62 -2.79 12.73 -3.44
C LEU A 62 -2.40 12.25 -2.03
N PRO A 63 -2.59 13.04 -0.95
CA PRO A 63 -2.34 12.56 0.42
C PRO A 63 -3.16 11.33 0.81
N TRP A 64 -4.43 11.27 0.41
CA TRP A 64 -5.30 10.13 0.69
C TRP A 64 -4.85 8.86 -0.04
N LEU A 65 -4.49 8.96 -1.32
CA LEU A 65 -3.90 7.84 -2.07
C LEU A 65 -2.58 7.36 -1.47
N PHE A 66 -1.75 8.26 -0.94
CA PHE A 66 -0.53 7.89 -0.23
C PHE A 66 -0.80 7.10 1.05
N GLY A 67 -1.90 7.37 1.74
CA GLY A 67 -2.36 6.55 2.86
C GLY A 67 -2.71 5.13 2.42
N ILE A 68 -3.48 5.00 1.33
CA ILE A 68 -3.89 3.70 0.80
C ILE A 68 -2.68 2.89 0.31
N VAL A 69 -1.83 3.47 -0.54
CA VAL A 69 -0.65 2.76 -1.09
C VAL A 69 0.31 2.31 0.00
N THR A 70 0.47 3.10 1.08
CA THR A 70 1.34 2.73 2.20
C THR A 70 0.79 1.51 2.95
N ASN A 71 -0.54 1.44 3.11
CA ASN A 71 -1.20 0.26 3.69
C ASN A 71 -1.05 -0.97 2.79
N VAL A 72 -1.21 -0.80 1.47
CA VAL A 72 -1.01 -1.87 0.48
C VAL A 72 0.41 -2.43 0.55
N ILE A 73 1.43 -1.56 0.48
CA ILE A 73 2.85 -1.93 0.60
C ILE A 73 3.13 -2.66 1.91
N GLY A 74 2.55 -2.17 3.03
CA GLY A 74 2.69 -2.83 4.32
C GLY A 74 2.10 -4.24 4.34
N SER A 75 0.96 -4.45 3.67
CA SER A 75 0.35 -5.77 3.51
C SER A 75 1.19 -6.70 2.63
N HIS A 76 1.76 -6.17 1.54
CA HIS A 76 2.63 -6.93 0.62
C HIS A 76 3.87 -7.46 1.36
N ARG A 77 4.60 -6.59 2.09
CA ARG A 77 5.75 -7.01 2.92
C ARG A 77 5.39 -8.08 3.95
N ARG A 78 4.23 -7.95 4.60
CA ARG A 78 3.77 -8.97 5.57
C ARG A 78 3.44 -10.30 4.88
N ALA A 79 2.94 -10.27 3.65
CA ALA A 79 2.65 -11.47 2.88
C ALA A 79 3.93 -12.20 2.47
N GLU A 80 4.94 -11.47 1.96
CA GLU A 80 6.27 -12.03 1.68
C GLU A 80 6.89 -12.65 2.93
N VAL A 81 6.93 -11.93 4.05
CA VAL A 81 7.50 -12.45 5.32
C VAL A 81 6.77 -13.72 5.78
N ARG A 82 5.44 -13.79 5.62
CA ARG A 82 4.68 -15.02 5.94
C ARG A 82 5.00 -16.15 4.97
N GLY A 83 5.11 -15.86 3.67
CA GLY A 83 5.48 -16.81 2.63
C GLY A 83 6.87 -17.39 2.86
N TYR A 84 7.86 -16.53 3.11
CA TYR A 84 9.21 -16.94 3.51
C TYR A 84 9.19 -17.80 4.79
N ARG A 85 8.46 -17.40 5.83
CA ARG A 85 8.33 -18.21 7.07
C ARG A 85 7.63 -19.55 6.84
N ALA A 86 6.72 -19.65 5.87
CA ALA A 86 6.07 -20.91 5.51
C ALA A 86 7.03 -21.80 4.71
N LEU A 87 7.77 -21.22 3.76
CA LEU A 87 8.83 -21.93 3.02
C LEU A 87 9.94 -22.43 3.95
N VAL A 88 10.37 -21.63 4.94
CA VAL A 88 11.32 -22.01 6.00
C VAL A 88 10.75 -23.08 6.96
N ARG A 89 9.43 -23.24 7.05
CA ARG A 89 8.83 -24.33 7.82
C ARG A 89 8.69 -25.62 7.01
N ILE A 90 8.61 -25.51 5.68
CA ILE A 90 8.41 -26.64 4.76
C ILE A 90 9.76 -27.18 4.25
N GLY A 91 10.76 -26.32 4.10
CA GLY A 91 12.17 -26.67 3.87
C GLY A 91 12.99 -26.38 5.12
N GLU A 92 13.85 -27.32 5.49
CA GLU A 92 14.79 -27.32 6.63
C GLU A 92 15.23 -25.94 7.16
N ASP A 93 15.26 -25.84 8.48
CA ASP A 93 15.51 -24.63 9.28
C ASP A 93 16.85 -23.94 8.97
N PRO A 94 16.87 -22.73 8.36
CA PRO A 94 18.08 -21.93 8.23
C PRO A 94 18.56 -21.34 9.57
N ALA A 95 17.68 -21.29 10.58
CA ALA A 95 18.01 -20.85 11.94
C ALA A 95 18.62 -21.96 12.80
N ALA A 96 18.58 -23.23 12.39
CA ALA A 96 19.45 -24.27 12.94
C ALA A 96 20.93 -24.01 12.57
N VAL A 97 21.18 -23.23 11.50
CA VAL A 97 22.51 -22.73 11.11
C VAL A 97 22.83 -21.38 11.76
N ALA A 98 21.84 -20.67 12.31
CA ALA A 98 21.99 -19.29 12.81
C ALA A 98 21.56 -19.07 14.26
N PHE A 99 21.41 -20.13 15.07
CA PHE A 99 21.36 -19.97 16.52
C PHE A 99 22.78 -19.63 16.99
N ASN A 100 23.12 -18.33 17.08
CA ASN A 100 23.91 -17.72 18.17
C ASN A 100 24.55 -16.38 17.79
N GLU A 101 23.78 -15.33 17.47
CA GLU A 101 24.19 -13.97 17.87
C GLU A 101 22.98 -13.01 18.02
N GLN A 102 23.04 -12.20 19.08
CA GLN A 102 21.91 -11.59 19.78
C GLN A 102 21.51 -10.16 19.32
N VAL A 103 20.18 -9.98 19.18
CA VAL A 103 19.27 -8.94 19.74
C VAL A 103 19.47 -7.40 19.51
N VAL A 104 18.32 -6.79 19.13
CA VAL A 104 17.76 -5.42 19.29
C VAL A 104 17.98 -4.38 18.19
N VAL A 105 16.90 -4.02 17.47
CA VAL A 105 16.57 -2.60 17.19
C VAL A 105 15.06 -2.37 17.29
N ARG A 106 14.66 -1.53 18.25
CA ARG A 106 13.32 -0.95 18.37
C ARG A 106 13.22 0.26 17.43
N ALA A 107 12.14 0.37 16.64
CA ALA A 107 11.88 1.52 15.78
C ALA A 107 10.51 2.18 16.10
N PRO A 108 10.32 3.48 15.81
CA PRO A 108 9.51 4.38 16.64
C PRO A 108 8.04 4.52 16.23
N ARG A 109 7.24 5.09 17.15
CA ARG A 109 5.86 5.53 16.96
C ARG A 109 5.79 6.59 15.85
N PRO A 110 4.87 6.49 14.87
CA PRO A 110 4.71 7.53 13.85
C PRO A 110 4.23 8.86 14.47
N PRO A 111 4.62 10.03 13.91
CA PRO A 111 4.19 11.33 14.42
C PRO A 111 2.67 11.49 14.26
N ALA A 112 2.04 12.04 15.30
CA ALA A 112 0.66 12.49 15.23
C ALA A 112 0.63 13.76 14.36
N TRP A 113 0.00 13.68 13.19
CA TRP A 113 -0.27 14.86 12.40
C TRP A 113 -1.38 15.67 13.09
N PRO A 114 -1.25 17.01 13.20
CA PRO A 114 -2.28 17.84 13.81
C PRO A 114 -3.53 17.85 12.92
N THR A 115 -4.67 17.48 13.50
CA THR A 115 -5.99 17.77 12.95
C THR A 115 -6.16 19.28 12.91
N ALA A 116 -6.22 19.85 11.71
CA ALA A 116 -6.64 21.23 11.52
C ALA A 116 -8.15 21.32 11.73
N SER A 117 -8.55 21.67 12.96
CA SER A 117 -9.46 22.77 13.34
C SER A 117 -9.75 22.69 14.83
#